data_AF-A0A6I1UEG1-F1
#
_entry.id   AF-A0A6I1UEG1-F1
#
_cell.length_a   1.000
_cell.length_b   1.000
_cell.length_c   1.000
_cell.angle_alpha   90.00
_cell.angle_beta   90.00
_cell.angle_gamma   90.00
#
_symmetry.space_group_name_H-M   'P 1'
#
loop_
_entity.id
_entity.type
_entity.pdbx_description
1 polymer ?
#
loop_
_entity_poly.entity_id
_entity_poly.type
_entity_poly.pdbx_seq_one_letter_code
_entity_poly.pdbx_strand_id
1 'polypeptide(L)'
;MISLLLLLVLAWGFYIGYRRGLLLQVYYLISAMASAFMAGQFYKGLGEQFHLLLPYANPQEGQGTFFFPSDQLFQLDKVFYAGIGYLLVFGVVYSIGRLLGLLLHLLPSKKLGGKLFQVSAGLLSMLVTLFVLQMALTILATIPMAAIQNPLEKSIVAKHIIQSIPVTTSWLKQIWVTNLIG
;
A
#
# COMPACT_ATOMS: atom_id res chain seq x y z
N MET A 1 -1.15 20.11 -2.29
CA MET A 1 -2.57 19.74 -2.53
C MET A 1 -2.81 18.26 -2.25
N ILE A 2 -2.05 17.31 -2.83
CA ILE A 2 -2.24 15.86 -2.55
C ILE A 2 -1.99 15.47 -1.08
N SER A 3 -1.12 16.18 -0.34
CA SER A 3 -0.91 15.94 1.10
C SER A 3 -2.21 15.99 1.91
N LEU A 4 -3.08 16.96 1.62
CA LEU A 4 -4.35 17.12 2.34
C LEU A 4 -5.27 15.92 2.05
N LEU A 5 -5.33 15.49 0.77
CA LEU A 5 -6.09 14.32 0.37
C LEU A 5 -5.59 13.07 1.10
N LEU A 6 -4.28 12.84 1.14
CA LEU A 6 -3.69 11.69 1.84
C LEU A 6 -4.01 11.71 3.34
N LEU A 7 -3.92 12.88 3.99
CA LEU A 7 -4.28 13.03 5.41
C LEU A 7 -5.78 12.78 5.64
N LEU A 8 -6.65 13.23 4.73
CA LEU A 8 -8.09 12.95 4.82
C LEU A 8 -8.39 11.46 4.69
N VAL A 9 -7.71 10.75 3.78
CA VAL A 9 -7.86 9.29 3.63
C VAL A 9 -7.39 8.58 4.91
N LEU A 10 -6.27 8.99 5.50
CA LEU A 10 -5.78 8.42 6.76
C LEU A 10 -6.72 8.71 7.94
N ALA A 11 -7.22 9.94 8.05
CA ALA A 11 -8.20 10.33 9.08
C ALA A 11 -9.52 9.56 8.92
N TRP A 12 -9.97 9.35 7.68
CA TRP A 12 -11.14 8.53 7.38
C TRP A 12 -10.91 7.06 7.74
N GLY A 13 -9.74 6.51 7.39
CA GLY A 13 -9.32 5.17 7.80
C GLY A 13 -9.32 5.00 9.31
N PHE A 14 -8.80 5.98 10.05
CA PHE A 14 -8.84 6.03 11.51
C PHE A 14 -10.29 6.03 12.02
N TYR A 15 -11.13 6.91 11.50
CA TYR A 15 -12.54 7.03 11.91
C TYR A 15 -13.31 5.72 11.72
N ILE A 16 -13.12 5.03 10.59
CA ILE A 16 -13.72 3.73 10.32
C ILE A 16 -13.29 2.70 11.37
N GLY A 17 -11.99 2.62 11.70
CA GLY A 17 -11.46 1.70 12.71
C GLY A 17 -12.03 1.99 14.09
N TYR A 18 -12.07 3.27 14.46
CA TYR A 18 -12.61 3.74 15.73
C TYR A 18 -14.06 3.31 15.94
N ARG A 19 -14.91 3.39 14.89
CA ARG A 19 -16.33 3.02 14.95
C ARG A 19 -16.57 1.50 14.98
N ARG A 20 -15.67 0.70 14.38
CA ARG A 20 -15.78 -0.76 14.27
C ARG A 20 -15.43 -1.50 15.56
N GLY A 21 -14.53 -0.96 16.37
CA GLY A 21 -14.05 -1.57 17.60
C GLY A 21 -12.85 -2.50 17.41
N LEU A 22 -12.13 -2.77 18.51
CA LEU A 22 -10.80 -3.36 18.46
C LEU A 22 -10.75 -4.80 17.93
N LEU A 23 -11.69 -5.66 18.34
CA LEU A 23 -11.69 -7.07 17.94
C LEU A 23 -11.73 -7.23 16.41
N LEU A 24 -12.70 -6.57 15.78
CA LEU A 24 -12.86 -6.62 14.33
C LEU A 24 -11.65 -5.99 13.62
N GLN A 25 -11.08 -4.93 14.20
CA GLN A 25 -9.91 -4.30 13.63
C GLN A 25 -8.65 -5.17 13.70
N VAL A 26 -8.44 -5.89 14.80
CA VAL A 26 -7.33 -6.86 14.93
C VAL A 26 -7.49 -7.96 13.90
N TYR A 27 -8.71 -8.47 13.71
CA TYR A 27 -8.99 -9.43 12.64
C TYR A 27 -8.60 -8.88 11.25
N TYR A 28 -8.99 -7.64 10.94
CA TYR A 28 -8.60 -7.01 9.67
C TYR A 28 -7.09 -6.76 9.55
N LEU A 29 -6.39 -6.49 10.65
CA LEU A 29 -4.93 -6.38 10.63
C LEU A 29 -4.30 -7.74 10.28
N ILE A 30 -4.73 -8.82 10.94
CA ILE A 30 -4.23 -10.18 10.67
C ILE A 30 -4.54 -10.58 9.24
N SER A 31 -5.75 -10.28 8.75
CA SER A 31 -6.14 -10.53 7.37
C SER A 31 -5.26 -9.74 6.38
N ALA A 32 -4.92 -8.48 6.69
CA ALA A 32 -3.99 -7.70 5.87
C ALA A 32 -2.59 -8.32 5.86
N MET A 33 -2.07 -8.77 7.01
CA MET A 33 -0.76 -9.45 7.08
C MET A 33 -0.74 -10.75 6.27
N ALA A 34 -1.79 -11.58 6.39
CA ALA A 34 -1.93 -12.81 5.61
C ALA A 34 -2.02 -12.51 4.09
N SER A 35 -2.76 -11.46 3.73
CA SER A 35 -2.87 -11.01 2.33
C SER A 35 -1.55 -10.52 1.78
N ALA A 36 -0.76 -9.80 2.58
CA ALA A 36 0.55 -9.30 2.22
C ALA A 36 1.56 -10.46 2.06
N PHE A 37 1.48 -11.48 2.91
CA PHE A 37 2.26 -12.71 2.75
C PHE A 37 1.91 -13.47 1.48
N MET A 38 0.62 -13.70 1.21
CA MET A 38 0.15 -14.32 -0.04
C MET A 38 0.56 -13.52 -1.27
N ALA A 39 0.40 -12.20 -1.24
CA ALA A 39 0.86 -11.31 -2.31
C ALA A 39 2.36 -11.49 -2.59
N GLY A 40 3.18 -11.61 -1.55
CA GLY A 40 4.62 -11.86 -1.68
C GLY A 40 4.99 -13.18 -2.38
N GLN A 41 4.08 -14.16 -2.45
CA GLN A 41 4.32 -15.43 -3.16
C GLN A 41 3.85 -15.37 -4.63
N PHE A 42 2.75 -14.69 -4.91
CA PHE A 42 2.09 -14.74 -6.22
C PHE A 42 2.30 -13.51 -7.11
N TYR A 43 2.86 -12.41 -6.59
CA TYR A 43 2.93 -11.14 -7.31
C TYR A 43 3.73 -11.19 -8.62
N LYS A 44 4.81 -12.00 -8.69
CA LYS A 44 5.68 -12.06 -9.87
C LYS A 44 4.95 -12.58 -11.10
N GLY A 45 4.29 -13.74 -10.97
CA GLY A 45 3.56 -14.36 -12.08
C GLY A 45 2.39 -13.51 -12.57
N LEU A 46 1.71 -12.80 -11.66
CA LEU A 46 0.67 -11.84 -12.06
C LEU A 46 1.25 -10.59 -12.72
N GLY A 47 2.36 -10.05 -12.20
CA GLY A 47 3.03 -8.88 -12.77
C GLY A 47 3.42 -9.08 -14.24
N GLU A 48 3.93 -10.26 -14.60
CA GLU A 48 4.26 -10.59 -15.99
C GLU A 48 3.04 -10.57 -16.92
N GLN A 49 1.87 -11.01 -16.45
CA GLN A 49 0.64 -10.92 -17.24
C GLN A 49 0.22 -9.47 -17.49
N PHE A 50 0.50 -8.56 -16.54
CA PHE A 50 0.22 -7.14 -16.70
C PHE A 50 1.17 -6.43 -17.67
N HIS A 51 2.38 -6.95 -17.88
CA HIS A 51 3.32 -6.41 -18.87
C HIS A 51 2.71 -6.37 -20.29
N LEU A 52 1.82 -7.31 -20.60
CA LEU A 52 1.14 -7.36 -21.91
C LEU A 52 -0.11 -6.46 -21.99
N LEU A 53 -0.67 -6.05 -20.85
CA LEU A 53 -1.94 -5.33 -20.79
C LEU A 53 -1.76 -3.81 -20.62
N LEU A 54 -0.75 -3.38 -19.88
CA LEU A 54 -0.57 -1.98 -19.53
C LEU A 54 0.81 -1.49 -20.00
N PRO A 55 0.92 -0.58 -20.98
CA PRO A 55 2.22 -0.10 -21.43
C PRO A 55 2.87 0.77 -20.33
N TYR A 56 4.12 0.47 -20.00
CA TYR A 56 4.92 1.28 -19.09
C TYR A 56 5.49 2.51 -19.80
N ALA A 57 5.45 3.66 -19.12
CA ALA A 57 6.01 4.90 -19.64
C ALA A 57 7.53 4.88 -19.46
N ASN A 58 8.26 4.60 -20.54
CA ASN A 58 9.72 4.65 -20.51
C ASN A 58 10.22 6.08 -20.25
N PRO A 59 11.31 6.23 -19.48
CA PRO A 59 11.93 7.53 -19.25
C PRO A 59 12.44 8.11 -20.58
N GLN A 60 12.04 9.35 -20.89
CA GLN A 60 12.61 10.12 -22.01
C GLN A 60 13.95 10.73 -21.60
N GLU A 61 14.77 11.14 -22.57
CA GLU A 61 16.04 11.83 -22.28
C GLU A 61 15.81 13.05 -21.38
N GLY A 62 16.56 13.13 -20.28
CA GLY A 62 16.43 14.19 -19.28
C GLY A 62 15.27 14.02 -18.28
N GLN A 63 14.44 12.97 -18.40
CA GLN A 63 13.38 12.65 -17.43
C GLN A 63 13.81 11.49 -16.50
N GLY A 64 13.39 11.58 -15.24
CA GLY A 64 13.71 10.58 -14.22
C GLY A 64 12.71 10.58 -13.08
N THR A 65 13.02 9.86 -12.01
CA THR A 65 12.20 9.82 -10.80
C THR A 65 12.93 10.50 -9.64
N PHE A 66 12.18 11.12 -8.73
CA PHE A 66 12.76 11.70 -7.50
C PHE A 66 13.00 10.66 -6.40
N PHE A 67 12.45 9.45 -6.57
CA PHE A 67 12.35 8.44 -5.52
C PHE A 67 13.24 7.21 -5.74
N PHE A 68 13.71 6.99 -6.97
CA PHE A 68 14.62 5.91 -7.34
C PHE A 68 15.88 6.47 -7.99
N PRO A 69 17.05 5.83 -7.78
CA PRO A 69 18.30 6.30 -8.34
C PRO A 69 18.40 6.01 -9.85
N SER A 70 19.22 6.81 -10.54
CA SER A 70 19.25 6.88 -12.01
C SER A 70 19.70 5.57 -12.69
N ASP A 71 20.51 4.78 -12.00
CA ASP A 71 20.99 3.46 -12.42
C ASP A 71 19.88 2.42 -12.52
N GLN A 72 18.78 2.61 -11.78
CA GLN A 72 17.63 1.70 -11.77
C GLN A 72 16.54 2.11 -12.77
N LEU A 73 16.58 3.33 -13.34
CA LEU A 73 15.49 3.93 -14.12
C LEU A 73 14.97 3.04 -15.26
N PHE A 74 15.86 2.36 -16.00
CA PHE A 74 15.47 1.50 -17.13
C PHE A 74 14.92 0.13 -16.72
N GLN A 75 14.95 -0.19 -15.43
CA GLN A 75 14.43 -1.44 -14.86
C GLN A 75 13.20 -1.20 -13.96
N LEU A 76 12.77 0.06 -13.80
CA LEU A 76 11.61 0.41 -12.98
C LEU A 76 10.30 -0.18 -13.52
N ASP A 77 10.24 -0.56 -14.80
CA ASP A 77 9.15 -1.32 -15.40
C ASP A 77 8.90 -2.63 -14.63
N LYS A 78 9.95 -3.37 -14.28
CA LYS A 78 9.85 -4.60 -13.48
C LYS A 78 9.24 -4.34 -12.11
N VAL A 79 9.68 -3.27 -11.43
CA VAL A 79 9.14 -2.87 -10.11
C VAL A 79 7.68 -2.43 -10.23
N PHE A 80 7.34 -1.69 -11.29
CA PHE A 80 5.99 -1.24 -11.56
C PHE A 80 5.02 -2.40 -11.72
N TYR A 81 5.31 -3.34 -12.62
CA TYR A 81 4.44 -4.50 -12.86
C TYR A 81 4.36 -5.44 -11.66
N ALA A 82 5.50 -5.70 -11.00
CA ALA A 82 5.52 -6.48 -9.76
C ALA A 82 4.71 -5.82 -8.65
N GLY A 83 4.84 -4.50 -8.48
CA GLY A 83 4.07 -3.74 -7.51
C GLY A 83 2.56 -3.77 -7.80
N ILE A 84 2.15 -3.64 -9.06
CA ILE A 84 0.74 -3.80 -9.48
C ILE A 84 0.24 -5.21 -9.14
N GLY A 85 0.99 -6.25 -9.53
CA GLY A 85 0.65 -7.63 -9.22
C GLY A 85 0.48 -7.85 -7.71
N TYR A 86 1.39 -7.30 -6.92
CA TYR A 86 1.33 -7.38 -5.46
C TYR A 86 0.09 -6.69 -4.90
N LEU A 87 -0.17 -5.45 -5.33
CA LEU A 87 -1.31 -4.66 -4.87
C LEU A 87 -2.64 -5.34 -5.21
N LEU A 88 -2.72 -5.98 -6.37
CA LEU A 88 -3.91 -6.71 -6.80
C LEU A 88 -4.12 -8.00 -6.00
N VAL A 89 -3.10 -8.84 -5.83
CA VAL A 89 -3.23 -10.05 -4.99
C VAL A 89 -3.60 -9.66 -3.57
N PHE A 90 -2.90 -8.67 -3.00
CA PHE A 90 -3.22 -8.14 -1.69
C PHE A 90 -4.70 -7.70 -1.64
N GLY A 91 -5.14 -6.90 -2.62
CA GLY A 91 -6.51 -6.39 -2.69
C GLY A 91 -7.56 -7.50 -2.75
N VAL A 92 -7.35 -8.53 -3.56
CA VAL A 92 -8.26 -9.68 -3.69
C VAL A 92 -8.32 -10.49 -2.40
N VAL A 93 -7.17 -10.93 -1.89
CA VAL A 93 -7.10 -11.77 -0.67
C VAL A 93 -7.63 -11.00 0.54
N TYR A 94 -7.30 -9.71 0.65
CA TYR A 94 -7.77 -8.86 1.74
C TYR A 94 -9.28 -8.61 1.65
N SER A 95 -9.82 -8.47 0.44
CA SER A 95 -11.26 -8.32 0.23
C SER A 95 -12.02 -9.58 0.63
N ILE A 96 -11.51 -10.77 0.28
CA ILE A 96 -12.07 -12.05 0.74
C ILE A 96 -12.06 -12.12 2.26
N GLY A 97 -10.93 -11.81 2.89
CA GLY A 97 -10.82 -11.77 4.35
C GLY A 97 -11.78 -10.76 4.97
N ARG A 98 -12.00 -9.60 4.34
CA ARG A 98 -13.01 -8.64 4.80
C ARG A 98 -14.42 -9.18 4.75
N LEU A 99 -14.79 -9.88 3.67
CA LEU A 99 -16.11 -10.50 3.53
C LEU A 99 -16.34 -11.55 4.63
N LEU A 100 -15.33 -12.37 4.93
CA LEU A 100 -15.39 -13.30 6.06
C LEU A 100 -15.52 -12.58 7.40
N GLY A 101 -14.83 -11.45 7.57
CA GLY A 101 -14.95 -10.61 8.76
C GLY A 101 -16.33 -9.98 8.96
N LEU A 102 -17.13 -9.80 7.90
CA LEU A 102 -18.53 -9.36 8.05
C LEU A 102 -19.38 -10.43 8.76
N LEU A 103 -19.07 -11.71 8.54
CA LEU A 103 -19.76 -12.82 9.22
C LEU A 103 -19.42 -12.83 10.72
N LEU A 104 -18.23 -12.39 11.11
CA LEU A 104 -17.88 -12.24 12.53
C LEU A 104 -18.74 -11.19 13.25
N HIS A 105 -19.32 -10.24 12.51
CA HIS A 105 -20.26 -9.27 13.08
C HIS A 105 -21.57 -9.92 13.52
N LEU A 106 -21.92 -11.08 12.97
CA LEU A 106 -23.14 -11.83 13.32
C LEU A 106 -22.98 -12.57 14.66
N LEU A 107 -21.75 -12.77 15.13
CA LEU A 107 -21.49 -13.37 16.44
C LEU A 107 -21.73 -12.31 17.53
N PRO A 108 -22.51 -12.61 18.57
CA PRO A 108 -22.73 -11.70 19.69
C PRO A 108 -21.40 -11.43 20.40
N SER A 109 -20.76 -10.35 20.00
CA SER A 109 -19.44 -9.95 20.48
C SER A 109 -19.64 -8.79 21.45
N LYS A 110 -19.29 -9.02 22.73
CA LYS A 110 -19.15 -7.91 23.68
C LYS A 110 -18.07 -7.00 23.12
N LYS A 111 -18.46 -5.80 22.69
CA LYS A 111 -17.48 -4.76 22.34
C LYS A 111 -16.55 -4.62 23.54
N LEU A 112 -15.24 -4.79 23.32
CA LEU A 112 -14.23 -4.35 24.29
C LEU A 112 -14.45 -2.84 24.47
N GLY A 113 -15.17 -2.49 25.54
CA GLY A 113 -15.68 -1.16 25.78
C GLY A 113 -14.60 -0.25 26.34
N GLY A 114 -14.53 0.98 25.85
CA GLY A 114 -13.61 1.99 26.34
C GLY A 114 -13.04 2.85 25.22
N LYS A 115 -12.84 4.14 25.50
CA LYS A 115 -12.26 5.11 24.54
C LYS A 115 -10.87 4.66 24.07
N LEU A 116 -10.05 4.10 24.96
CA LEU A 116 -8.71 3.61 24.62
C LEU A 116 -8.76 2.49 23.57
N PHE A 117 -9.61 1.48 23.74
CA PHE A 117 -9.74 0.39 22.77
C PHE A 117 -10.25 0.87 21.39
N GLN A 118 -11.15 1.86 21.38
CA GLN A 118 -11.63 2.47 20.13
C GLN A 118 -10.52 3.27 19.43
N VAL A 119 -9.74 4.05 20.19
CA VAL A 119 -8.58 4.78 19.63
C VAL A 119 -7.55 3.80 19.06
N SER A 120 -7.22 2.73 19.79
CA SER A 120 -6.32 1.69 19.28
C SER A 120 -6.84 1.03 18.01
N ALA A 121 -8.16 0.79 17.90
CA ALA A 121 -8.78 0.31 16.67
C ALA A 121 -8.64 1.33 15.53
N GLY A 122 -8.83 2.62 15.80
CA GLY A 122 -8.57 3.68 14.83
C GLY A 122 -7.13 3.66 14.33
N LEU A 123 -6.15 3.58 15.24
CA LEU A 123 -4.73 3.55 14.89
C LEU A 123 -4.38 2.33 14.04
N LEU A 124 -4.84 1.13 14.42
CA LEU A 124 -4.62 -0.08 13.63
C LEU A 124 -5.23 0.01 12.22
N SER A 125 -6.42 0.63 12.09
CA SER A 125 -7.06 0.86 10.79
C SER A 125 -6.29 1.86 9.95
N MET A 126 -5.77 2.90 10.58
CA MET A 126 -4.92 3.88 9.94
C MET A 126 -3.63 3.22 9.43
N LEU A 127 -3.00 2.32 10.19
CA LEU A 127 -1.80 1.57 9.76
C LEU A 127 -2.06 0.69 8.53
N VAL A 128 -3.18 -0.04 8.50
CA VAL A 128 -3.56 -0.83 7.31
C VAL A 128 -3.79 0.09 6.10
N THR A 129 -4.48 1.21 6.31
CA THR A 129 -4.72 2.21 5.24
C THR A 129 -3.42 2.82 4.74
N LEU A 130 -2.51 3.15 5.65
CA LEU A 130 -1.18 3.68 5.37
C LEU A 130 -0.36 2.71 4.54
N PHE A 131 -0.40 1.41 4.86
CA PHE A 131 0.30 0.39 4.09
C PHE A 131 -0.23 0.29 2.65
N VAL A 132 -1.55 0.34 2.46
CA VAL A 132 -2.16 0.35 1.11
C VAL A 132 -1.77 1.61 0.32
N LEU A 133 -1.83 2.78 0.96
CA LEU A 133 -1.37 4.02 0.35
C LEU A 133 0.11 3.98 -0.02
N GLN A 134 0.95 3.42 0.85
CA GLN A 134 2.38 3.27 0.59
C GLN A 134 2.64 2.41 -0.63
N MET A 135 1.96 1.28 -0.79
CA MET A 135 2.08 0.45 -1.98
C MET A 135 1.70 1.24 -3.24
N ALA A 136 0.52 1.87 -3.24
CA ALA A 136 0.02 2.61 -4.39
C ALA A 136 0.93 3.79 -4.77
N LEU A 137 1.37 4.58 -3.78
CA LEU A 137 2.25 5.73 -4.01
C LEU A 137 3.65 5.30 -4.46
N THR A 138 4.19 4.20 -3.93
CA THR A 138 5.48 3.66 -4.37
C THR A 138 5.41 3.20 -5.83
N ILE A 139 4.33 2.53 -6.23
CA ILE A 139 4.10 2.15 -7.64
C ILE A 139 4.04 3.40 -8.52
N LEU A 140 3.27 4.42 -8.14
CA LEU A 140 3.21 5.68 -8.88
C LEU A 140 4.58 6.37 -8.98
N ALA A 141 5.38 6.29 -7.91
CA ALA A 141 6.72 6.86 -7.87
C ALA A 141 7.70 6.19 -8.84
N THR A 142 7.41 4.99 -9.35
CA THR A 142 8.20 4.35 -10.41
C THR A 142 7.94 4.95 -11.80
N ILE A 143 6.88 5.73 -12.00
CA ILE A 143 6.55 6.24 -13.33
C ILE A 143 7.33 7.54 -13.58
N PRO A 144 8.26 7.60 -14.56
CA PRO A 144 9.15 8.74 -14.79
C PRO A 144 8.45 9.85 -15.60
N MET A 145 7.28 10.29 -15.14
CA MET A 145 6.52 11.38 -15.75
C MET A 145 6.40 12.57 -14.81
N ALA A 146 6.72 13.77 -15.28
CA ALA A 146 6.64 15.00 -14.49
C ALA A 146 5.24 15.24 -13.88
N ALA A 147 4.18 14.86 -14.59
CA ALA A 147 2.80 14.95 -14.11
C ALA A 147 2.52 14.10 -12.86
N ILE A 148 3.27 13.02 -12.65
CA ILE A 148 3.18 12.15 -11.47
C ILE A 148 4.26 12.50 -10.45
N GLN A 149 5.49 12.71 -10.90
CA GLN A 149 6.66 12.97 -10.06
C GLN A 149 6.53 14.31 -9.31
N ASN A 150 6.13 15.40 -9.99
CA ASN A 150 6.08 16.74 -9.37
C ASN A 150 5.04 16.83 -8.22
N PRO A 151 3.81 16.31 -8.35
CA PRO A 151 2.86 16.31 -7.22
C PRO A 151 3.33 15.47 -6.02
N LEU A 152 3.99 14.34 -6.27
CA LEU A 152 4.53 13.46 -5.22
C LEU A 152 5.69 14.13 -4.49
N GLU A 153 6.64 14.69 -5.23
CA GLU A 153 7.84 15.35 -4.70
C GLU A 153 7.50 16.60 -3.86
N LYS A 154 6.54 17.41 -4.32
CA LYS A 154 6.04 18.58 -3.57
C LYS A 154 5.28 18.20 -2.30
N SER A 155 4.80 16.97 -2.19
CA SER A 155 4.02 16.51 -1.04
C SER A 155 4.92 15.92 0.05
N ILE A 156 5.04 16.64 1.18
CA ILE A 156 5.74 16.14 2.38
C ILE A 156 5.15 14.81 2.84
N VAL A 157 3.82 14.68 2.81
CA VAL A 157 3.11 13.47 3.24
C VAL A 157 3.40 12.31 2.28
N ALA A 158 3.31 12.52 0.96
CA ALA A 158 3.62 11.45 0.00
C ALA A 158 5.07 10.99 0.12
N LYS A 159 6.03 11.93 0.22
CA LYS A 159 7.45 11.61 0.44
C LYS A 159 7.66 10.77 1.68
N HIS A 160 7.04 11.15 2.79
CA HIS A 160 7.15 10.42 4.05
C HIS A 160 6.54 9.02 3.96
N ILE A 161 5.38 8.88 3.32
CA ILE A 161 4.73 7.58 3.11
C ILE A 161 5.59 6.66 2.24
N ILE A 162 6.22 7.19 1.19
CA ILE A 162 7.04 6.38 0.26
C ILE A 162 8.37 5.99 0.91
N GLN A 163 9.06 6.93 1.56
CA GLN A 163 10.48 6.77 1.91
C GLN A 163 10.75 6.51 3.40
N SER A 164 9.80 6.78 4.29
CA SER A 164 10.11 6.92 5.73
C SER A 164 9.21 6.13 6.67
N ILE A 165 8.30 5.28 6.15
CA ILE A 165 7.49 4.43 7.03
C ILE A 165 8.38 3.34 7.64
N PRO A 166 8.45 3.24 8.98
CA PRO A 166 9.26 2.22 9.62
C PRO A 166 8.82 0.81 9.21
N VAL A 167 9.78 -0.10 9.05
CA VAL A 167 9.57 -1.53 8.72
C VAL A 167 9.05 -1.79 7.30
N THR A 168 7.93 -1.22 6.88
CA THR A 168 7.30 -1.54 5.58
C THR A 168 8.08 -0.98 4.40
N THR A 169 8.76 0.16 4.55
CA THR A 169 9.58 0.74 3.47
C THR A 169 10.73 -0.17 3.07
N SER A 170 11.52 -0.64 4.05
CA SER A 170 12.64 -1.55 3.79
C SER A 170 12.15 -2.89 3.25
N TRP A 171 11.05 -3.40 3.79
CA TRP A 171 10.46 -4.65 3.34
C TRP A 171 9.94 -4.59 1.89
N LEU A 172 9.18 -3.55 1.52
CA LEU A 172 8.72 -3.36 0.14
C LEU A 172 9.90 -3.17 -0.81
N LYS A 173 10.93 -2.41 -0.41
CA LYS A 173 12.15 -2.25 -1.21
C LYS A 173 12.85 -3.60 -1.44
N GLN A 174 12.93 -4.44 -0.41
CA GLN A 174 13.53 -5.77 -0.54
C GLN A 174 12.73 -6.66 -1.51
N ILE A 175 11.41 -6.71 -1.37
CA ILE A 175 10.57 -7.57 -2.20
C ILE A 175 10.53 -7.06 -3.65
N TRP A 176 10.32 -5.77 -3.88
CA TRP A 176 10.05 -5.23 -5.22
C TRP A 176 11.28 -4.71 -5.95
N VAL A 177 12.33 -4.30 -5.25
CA VAL A 177 13.53 -3.73 -5.88
C VAL A 177 14.68 -4.72 -5.82
N THR A 178 15.11 -5.10 -4.61
CA THR A 178 16.30 -5.96 -4.44
C THR A 178 16.10 -7.35 -5.06
N ASN A 179 14.94 -8.00 -4.86
CA ASN A 179 14.71 -9.34 -5.41
C ASN A 179 14.44 -9.37 -6.94
N LEU A 180 14.32 -8.21 -7.59
CA LEU A 180 14.02 -8.11 -9.04
C LEU A 180 15.15 -7.50 -9.85
N ILE A 181 15.86 -6.53 -9.28
CA ILE A 181 16.85 -5.68 -9.96
C ILE A 181 18.20 -5.67 -9.23
N GLY A 182 18.21 -6.05 -7.94
CA GLY A 182 19.40 -6.06 -7.10
C GLY A 182 20.30 -7.28 -7.32
#